data_AF-A0A2S9FNS6-F1
#
_entry.id   AF-A0A2S9FNS6-F1
#
_cell.length_a   1.000
_cell.length_b   1.000
_cell.length_c   1.000
_cell.angle_alpha   90.00
_cell.angle_beta   90.00
_cell.angle_gamma   90.00
#
_symmetry.space_group_name_H-M   'P 1'
#
loop_
_entity.id
_entity.type
_entity.pdbx_description
1 polymer ?
#
loop_
_entity_poly.entity_id
_entity_poly.type
_entity_poly.pdbx_seq_one_letter_code
_entity_poly.pdbx_strand_id
1 'polypeptide(L)'
;MAGTVLHGVPVVAGVQYAPVIRPGKPPEIDDSSGPDLDEGDREAEGQRFKEAAATVAERLRDRAAHATGSASEVLAATATLAQDRGWLGVAEKRIKAGAPAVSAVNAAIEQFVEMFTK
;
A
#
# COMPACT_ATOMS: atom_id res chain seq x y z
N MET A 1 -11.60 -31.40 25.78
CA MET A 1 -11.79 -29.94 25.75
C MET A 1 -12.75 -29.65 24.60
N ALA A 2 -14.02 -29.33 24.89
CA ALA A 2 -14.93 -28.88 23.84
C ALA A 2 -14.47 -27.50 23.37
N GLY A 3 -14.15 -27.35 22.09
CA GLY A 3 -13.75 -26.07 21.52
C GLY A 3 -14.92 -25.07 21.51
N THR A 4 -14.61 -23.78 21.58
CA THR A 4 -15.61 -22.71 21.44
C THR A 4 -16.20 -22.75 20.02
N VAL A 5 -17.53 -22.82 19.91
CA VAL A 5 -18.24 -22.74 18.62
C VAL A 5 -18.49 -21.27 18.28
N LEU A 6 -18.01 -20.83 17.12
CA LEU A 6 -18.24 -19.49 16.58
C LEU A 6 -19.38 -19.51 15.58
N HIS A 7 -20.26 -18.50 15.62
CA HIS A 7 -21.40 -18.33 14.71
C HIS A 7 -21.16 -17.09 13.84
N GLY A 8 -21.54 -17.14 12.56
CA GLY A 8 -21.35 -16.05 11.61
C GLY A 8 -22.27 -16.14 10.39
N VAL A 9 -22.18 -15.17 9.50
CA VAL A 9 -22.94 -15.14 8.24
C VAL A 9 -22.18 -15.92 7.15
N PRO A 10 -22.79 -16.93 6.50
CA PRO A 10 -22.11 -17.69 5.45
C PRO A 10 -22.03 -16.87 4.16
N VAL A 11 -20.83 -16.37 3.83
CA VAL A 11 -20.60 -15.55 2.62
C VAL A 11 -20.40 -16.41 1.37
N VAL A 12 -19.81 -17.61 1.51
CA VAL A 12 -19.57 -18.57 0.42
C VAL A 12 -19.98 -19.96 0.88
N ALA A 13 -20.69 -20.71 0.03
CA ALA A 13 -21.09 -22.08 0.32
C ALA A 13 -19.88 -23.04 0.29
N GLY A 14 -19.81 -23.95 1.26
CA GLY A 14 -18.76 -24.98 1.34
C GLY A 14 -18.39 -25.33 2.77
N VAL A 15 -17.69 -26.45 2.95
CA VAL A 15 -17.12 -26.87 4.23
C VAL A 15 -15.65 -27.25 3.98
N GLN A 16 -14.75 -26.67 4.75
CA GLN A 16 -13.31 -26.93 4.65
C GLN A 16 -12.72 -27.15 6.04
N TYR A 17 -11.79 -28.11 6.15
CA TYR A 17 -10.98 -28.33 7.34
C TYR A 17 -9.50 -28.11 6.98
N ALA A 18 -8.84 -27.14 7.62
CA ALA A 18 -7.46 -26.76 7.37
C ALA A 18 -6.87 -26.00 8.57
N PRO A 19 -5.53 -25.89 8.69
CA PRO A 19 -4.90 -25.02 9.67
C PRO A 19 -5.33 -23.55 9.52
N VAL A 20 -5.40 -22.84 10.64
CA VAL A 20 -5.71 -21.40 10.65
C VAL A 20 -4.42 -20.59 10.59
N ILE A 21 -4.36 -19.65 9.65
CA ILE A 21 -3.34 -18.60 9.60
C ILE A 21 -3.98 -17.31 10.07
N ARG A 22 -3.40 -16.68 11.10
CA ARG A 22 -3.79 -15.34 11.55
C ARG A 22 -2.90 -14.31 10.87
N PRO A 23 -3.45 -13.32 10.14
CA PRO A 23 -2.65 -12.21 9.63
C PRO A 23 -1.88 -11.51 10.76
N GLY A 24 -0.65 -11.09 10.47
CA GLY A 24 0.18 -10.32 11.41
C GLY A 24 -0.37 -8.91 11.67
N LYS A 25 0.23 -8.21 12.64
CA LYS A 25 -0.08 -6.80 12.92
C LYS A 25 0.24 -5.96 11.67
N PRO A 26 -0.63 -5.02 11.25
CA PRO A 26 -0.31 -4.04 10.22
C PRO A 26 0.96 -3.24 10.57
N PRO A 27 1.72 -2.75 9.58
CA PRO A 27 2.84 -1.87 9.83
C PRO A 27 2.36 -0.60 10.54
N GLU A 28 3.11 -0.16 11.55
CA GLU A 28 2.92 1.18 12.13
C GLU A 28 3.58 2.20 11.21
N ILE A 29 2.85 3.23 10.86
CA ILE A 29 3.37 4.35 10.08
C ILE A 29 3.75 5.42 11.09
N ASP A 30 5.05 5.67 11.22
CA ASP A 30 5.54 6.74 12.08
C ASP A 30 5.46 8.07 11.31
N ASP A 31 4.47 8.89 11.65
CA ASP A 31 4.31 10.24 11.10
C ASP A 31 5.44 11.19 11.53
N SER A 32 6.25 10.82 12.53
CA SER A 32 7.43 11.58 12.94
C SER A 32 8.66 11.27 12.08
N SER A 33 8.45 11.04 10.78
CA SER A 33 9.45 10.57 9.83
C SER A 33 10.74 11.41 9.85
N GLY A 34 11.66 11.12 10.75
CA GLY A 34 12.96 11.75 10.89
C GLY A 34 12.99 13.29 10.91
N PRO A 35 14.19 13.87 11.09
CA PRO A 35 14.44 15.23 10.64
C PRO A 35 14.34 15.31 9.11
N ASP A 36 14.20 16.53 8.59
CA ASP A 36 14.32 16.79 7.15
C ASP A 36 15.67 16.28 6.62
N LEU A 37 15.65 15.79 5.38
CA LEU A 37 16.81 15.32 4.65
C LEU A 37 17.73 16.49 4.27
N ASP A 38 19.02 16.26 4.48
CA ASP A 38 20.09 17.08 3.90
C ASP A 38 20.01 17.05 2.38
N GLU A 39 20.41 18.14 1.73
CA GLU A 39 20.31 18.28 0.26
C GLU A 39 20.98 17.12 -0.50
N GLY A 40 22.09 16.61 0.02
CA GLY A 40 22.84 15.50 -0.60
C GLY A 40 22.09 14.16 -0.61
N ASP A 41 21.13 13.96 0.30
CA ASP A 41 20.42 12.68 0.46
C ASP A 41 19.10 12.63 -0.32
N ARG A 42 18.60 13.78 -0.79
CA ARG A 42 17.28 13.90 -1.43
C ARG A 42 17.16 13.14 -2.74
N GLU A 43 18.23 13.09 -3.53
CA GLU A 43 18.24 12.34 -4.80
C GLU A 43 18.14 10.83 -4.53
N ALA A 44 18.96 10.33 -3.61
CA ALA A 44 18.95 8.92 -3.22
C ALA A 44 17.59 8.50 -2.64
N GLU A 45 17.00 9.32 -1.78
CA GLU A 45 15.67 9.04 -1.23
C GLU A 45 14.59 9.06 -2.33
N GLY A 46 14.67 9.99 -3.28
CA GLY A 46 13.76 10.04 -4.43
C GLY A 46 13.85 8.78 -5.31
N GLN A 47 15.05 8.23 -5.49
CA GLN A 47 15.25 6.98 -6.21
C GLN A 47 14.69 5.77 -5.44
N ARG A 48 14.97 5.69 -4.13
CA ARG A 48 14.40 4.66 -3.24
C ARG A 48 12.87 4.66 -3.27
N PHE A 49 12.26 5.85 -3.27
CA PHE A 49 10.82 6.00 -3.39
C PHE A 49 10.27 5.40 -4.70
N LYS A 50 10.89 5.72 -5.84
CA LYS A 50 10.48 5.20 -7.15
C LYS A 50 10.60 3.68 -7.24
N GLU A 51 11.69 3.14 -6.72
CA GLU A 51 11.92 1.69 -6.67
C GLU A 51 10.87 0.99 -5.80
N ALA A 52 10.49 1.60 -4.66
CA ALA A 52 9.44 1.07 -3.80
C ALA A 52 8.07 1.07 -4.52
N ALA A 53 7.70 2.18 -5.18
CA ALA A 53 6.45 2.26 -5.96
C ALA A 53 6.41 1.22 -7.11
N ALA A 54 7.53 1.05 -7.82
CA ALA A 54 7.66 0.05 -8.87
C ALA A 54 7.50 -1.38 -8.31
N THR A 55 8.15 -1.68 -7.19
CA THR A 55 8.07 -2.98 -6.51
C THR A 55 6.64 -3.31 -6.09
N VAL A 56 5.89 -2.33 -5.56
CA VAL A 56 4.48 -2.52 -5.19
C VAL A 56 3.63 -2.84 -6.42
N ALA A 57 3.78 -2.07 -7.50
CA ALA A 57 3.02 -2.29 -8.71
C ALA A 57 3.31 -3.65 -9.35
N GLU A 58 4.57 -4.07 -9.41
CA GLU A 58 4.97 -5.40 -9.89
C GLU A 58 4.32 -6.51 -9.06
N ARG A 59 4.43 -6.44 -7.72
CA ARG A 59 3.81 -7.43 -6.83
C ARG A 59 2.29 -7.51 -6.97
N LEU A 60 1.63 -6.38 -7.23
CA LEU A 60 0.19 -6.36 -7.47
C LEU A 60 -0.18 -6.99 -8.82
N ARG A 61 0.63 -6.76 -9.88
CA ARG A 61 0.44 -7.43 -11.18
C ARG A 61 0.64 -8.93 -11.08
N ASP A 62 1.67 -9.38 -10.37
CA ASP A 62 1.92 -10.80 -10.15
C ASP A 62 0.75 -11.46 -9.43
N ARG A 63 0.20 -10.80 -8.40
CA ARG A 63 -1.01 -11.29 -7.70
C ARG A 63 -2.22 -11.31 -8.60
N ALA A 64 -2.40 -10.30 -9.46
CA ALA A 64 -3.49 -10.26 -10.43
C ALA A 64 -3.41 -11.47 -11.39
N ALA A 65 -2.22 -11.80 -11.88
CA ALA A 65 -2.00 -12.95 -12.77
C ALA A 65 -2.34 -14.31 -12.13
N HIS A 66 -2.32 -14.41 -10.80
CA HIS A 66 -2.70 -15.62 -10.06
C HIS A 66 -4.15 -15.59 -9.52
N ALA A 67 -4.86 -14.49 -9.72
CA ALA A 67 -6.25 -14.32 -9.28
C ALA A 67 -7.22 -14.52 -10.45
N THR A 68 -8.51 -14.66 -10.13
CA THR A 68 -9.58 -14.85 -11.12
C THR A 68 -10.73 -13.87 -10.92
N GLY A 69 -11.45 -13.56 -12.00
CA GLY A 69 -12.62 -12.69 -11.96
C GLY A 69 -12.30 -11.29 -11.45
N SER A 70 -13.26 -10.69 -10.74
CA SER A 70 -13.16 -9.31 -10.24
C SER A 70 -11.94 -9.07 -9.35
N ALA A 71 -11.43 -10.09 -8.64
CA ALA A 71 -10.22 -9.94 -7.84
C ALA A 71 -8.99 -9.62 -8.69
N SER A 72 -8.84 -10.28 -9.85
CA SER A 72 -7.76 -10.00 -10.80
C SER A 72 -7.87 -8.57 -11.36
N GLU A 73 -9.07 -8.16 -11.75
CA GLU A 73 -9.34 -6.82 -12.31
C GLU A 73 -9.00 -5.72 -11.30
N VAL A 74 -9.45 -5.86 -10.05
CA VAL A 74 -9.16 -4.89 -8.98
C VAL A 74 -7.66 -4.81 -8.70
N LEU A 75 -6.95 -5.94 -8.64
CA LEU A 75 -5.50 -5.95 -8.42
C LEU A 75 -4.73 -5.27 -9.56
N ALA A 76 -5.11 -5.52 -10.81
CA ALA A 76 -4.51 -4.89 -11.98
C ALA A 76 -4.77 -3.37 -12.03
N ALA A 77 -5.99 -2.95 -11.71
CA ALA A 77 -6.33 -1.53 -11.57
C ALA A 77 -5.51 -0.87 -10.45
N THR A 78 -5.39 -1.53 -9.29
CA THR A 78 -4.61 -1.04 -8.15
C THR A 78 -3.11 -0.93 -8.49
N ALA A 79 -2.57 -1.87 -9.29
CA ALA A 79 -1.19 -1.78 -9.76
C ALA A 79 -0.95 -0.54 -10.64
N THR A 80 -1.94 -0.17 -11.45
CA THR A 80 -1.90 1.08 -12.25
C THR A 80 -1.90 2.31 -11.34
N LEU A 81 -2.77 2.33 -10.31
CA LEU A 81 -2.82 3.42 -9.34
C LEU A 81 -1.50 3.57 -8.56
N ALA A 82 -0.84 2.46 -8.21
CA ALA A 82 0.47 2.49 -7.54
C ALA A 82 1.59 3.13 -8.39
N GLN A 83 1.38 3.32 -9.70
CA GLN A 83 2.29 4.01 -10.60
C GLN A 83 1.71 5.30 -11.21
N ASP A 84 0.59 5.78 -10.67
CA ASP A 84 -0.06 6.98 -11.19
C ASP A 84 0.84 8.22 -11.00
N ARG A 85 1.06 8.93 -12.11
CA ARG A 85 1.96 10.09 -12.13
C ARG A 85 1.45 11.26 -11.29
N GLY A 86 0.14 11.30 -11.03
CA GLY A 86 -0.50 12.35 -10.24
C GLY A 86 0.04 12.39 -8.82
N TRP A 87 -0.11 11.30 -8.07
CA TRP A 87 0.37 11.26 -6.69
C TRP A 87 1.89 11.05 -6.60
N LEU A 88 2.51 10.32 -7.53
CA LEU A 88 3.97 10.14 -7.55
C LEU A 88 4.70 11.48 -7.65
N GLY A 89 4.26 12.38 -8.54
CA GLY A 89 4.87 13.71 -8.69
C GLY A 89 4.71 14.58 -7.44
N VAL A 90 3.60 14.42 -6.73
CA VAL A 90 3.27 15.14 -5.49
C VAL A 90 4.17 14.67 -4.33
N ALA A 91 4.48 13.37 -4.24
CA ALA A 91 5.45 12.82 -3.30
C ALA A 91 6.90 13.22 -3.67
N GLU A 92 7.30 13.09 -4.92
CA GLU A 92 8.65 13.48 -5.39
C GLU A 92 8.96 14.95 -5.10
N LYS A 93 7.97 15.84 -5.27
CA LYS A 93 8.14 17.26 -4.95
C LYS A 93 8.44 17.49 -3.48
N ARG A 94 7.79 16.73 -2.57
CA ARG A 94 8.05 16.81 -1.13
C ARG A 94 9.43 16.27 -0.78
N ILE A 95 9.85 15.17 -1.40
CA ILE A 95 11.20 14.60 -1.18
C ILE A 95 12.28 15.59 -1.61
N LYS A 96 12.12 16.22 -2.78
CA LYS A 96 13.03 17.29 -3.25
C LYS A 96 13.07 18.50 -2.33
N ALA A 97 12.02 18.74 -1.54
CA ALA A 97 11.98 19.79 -0.53
C ALA A 97 12.61 19.38 0.81
N GLY A 98 13.04 18.12 0.96
CA GLY A 98 13.67 17.59 2.17
C GLY A 98 12.83 16.59 2.95
N ALA A 99 11.57 16.34 2.59
CA ALA A 99 10.76 15.38 3.33
C ALA A 99 11.24 13.93 3.10
N PRO A 100 11.36 13.09 4.14
CA PRO A 100 11.60 11.66 3.97
C PRO A 100 10.48 10.99 3.16
N ALA A 101 10.79 9.91 2.43
CA ALA A 101 9.83 9.31 1.50
C ALA A 101 8.53 8.85 2.18
N VAL A 102 8.60 8.36 3.41
CA VAL A 102 7.43 7.84 4.15
C VAL A 102 6.39 8.95 4.40
N SER A 103 6.79 10.09 4.98
CA SER A 103 5.86 11.22 5.17
C SER A 103 5.48 11.89 3.87
N ALA A 104 6.39 11.96 2.89
CA ALA A 104 6.08 12.49 1.58
C ALA A 104 4.95 11.69 0.91
N VAL A 105 4.96 10.36 1.04
CA VAL A 105 3.89 9.47 0.56
C VAL A 105 2.61 9.69 1.35
N ASN A 106 2.64 9.67 2.69
CA ASN A 106 1.43 9.90 3.51
C ASN A 106 0.78 11.23 3.15
N ALA A 107 1.55 12.32 3.14
CA ALA A 107 1.05 13.65 2.84
C ALA A 107 0.58 13.81 1.39
N ALA A 108 1.17 13.07 0.44
CA ALA A 108 0.67 13.02 -0.93
C ALA A 108 -0.68 12.29 -0.99
N ILE A 109 -0.80 11.12 -0.36
CA ILE A 109 -2.04 10.33 -0.37
C ILE A 109 -3.16 11.05 0.37
N GLU A 110 -2.89 11.64 1.54
CA GLU A 110 -3.88 12.41 2.32
C GLU A 110 -4.52 13.52 1.47
N GLN A 111 -3.71 14.23 0.68
CA GLN A 111 -4.19 15.26 -0.24
C GLN A 111 -5.22 14.70 -1.24
N PHE A 112 -5.03 13.48 -1.75
CA PHE A 112 -6.02 12.85 -2.65
C PHE A 112 -7.21 12.28 -1.88
N VAL A 113 -7.01 11.72 -0.69
CA VAL A 113 -8.10 11.25 0.18
C VAL A 113 -9.08 12.40 0.45
N GLU A 114 -8.59 13.58 0.82
CA GLU A 114 -9.41 14.77 1.05
C GLU A 114 -10.27 15.17 -0.16
N MET A 115 -9.81 14.90 -1.40
CA MET A 115 -10.56 15.20 -2.62
C MET A 115 -11.73 14.25 -2.85
N PHE A 116 -11.63 13.01 -2.37
CA PHE A 116 -12.66 11.97 -2.55
C PHE A 116 -13.62 11.87 -1.36
N THR A 117 -13.28 12.47 -0.21
CA THR A 117 -14.12 12.48 1.00
C THR A 117 -14.92 13.77 1.19
N LYS A 118 -14.87 14.69 0.22
CA LYS A 118 -15.71 15.90 0.14
C LYS A 118 -16.79 15.68 -0.90
#